data_AF-A0A0S4IS79-F1
#
_entry.id   AF-A0A0S4IS79-F1
#
_cell.length_a   1.000
_cell.length_b   1.000
_cell.length_c   1.000
_cell.angle_alpha   90.00
_cell.angle_beta   90.00
_cell.angle_gamma   90.00
#
_symmetry.space_group_name_H-M   'P 1'
#
loop_
_entity.id
_entity.type
_entity.pdbx_description
1 polymer ?
#
loop_
_entity_poly.entity_id
_entity_poly.type
_entity_poly.pdbx_seq_one_letter_code
_entity_poly.pdbx_strand_id
1 'polypeptide(L)'
;YMTIHQALEQLKEVEANKQGGAIDANTTYVGVARVGSATQQVVAGSLEELLAVDFGEPLHSLIVAGDIHECEEDHVKLFRSTKA
;
A
#
# COMPACT_ATOMS: atom_id res chain seq x y z
N TYR A 1 -11.58 4.85 12.53
CA TYR A 1 -11.32 3.98 11.35
C TYR A 1 -9.84 3.65 11.33
N MET A 2 -9.45 2.46 10.86
CA MET A 2 -8.04 2.09 10.74
C MET A 2 -7.41 2.84 9.56
N THR A 3 -6.18 3.33 9.73
CA THR A 3 -5.42 3.97 8.63
C THR A 3 -4.52 2.97 7.90
N ILE A 4 -4.15 3.29 6.65
CA ILE A 4 -3.15 2.51 5.90
C ILE A 4 -1.82 2.46 6.67
N HIS A 5 -1.42 3.57 7.27
CA HIS A 5 -0.21 3.64 8.12
C HIS A 5 -0.26 2.61 9.25
N GLN A 6 -1.35 2.58 10.02
CA GLN A 6 -1.53 1.62 11.11
C GLN A 6 -1.52 0.17 10.62
N ALA A 7 -2.14 -0.11 9.47
CA ALA A 7 -2.16 -1.44 8.88
C ALA A 7 -0.75 -1.90 8.45
N LEU A 8 0.05 -1.00 7.85
CA LEU A 8 1.43 -1.30 7.44
C LEU A 8 2.35 -1.54 8.66
N GLU A 9 2.23 -0.73 9.71
CA GLU A 9 2.99 -0.93 10.95
C GLU A 9 2.66 -2.28 11.60
N GLN A 10 1.37 -2.64 11.67
CA GLN A 10 0.94 -3.93 12.22
C GLN A 10 1.43 -5.10 11.36
N LEU A 11 1.39 -4.99 10.04
CA LEU A 11 1.93 -6.01 9.15
C LEU A 11 3.45 -6.21 9.36
N LYS A 12 4.20 -5.11 9.47
CA LYS A 12 5.65 -5.13 9.75
C LYS A 12 5.96 -5.78 11.09
N GLU A 13 5.20 -5.47 12.14
CA GLU A 13 5.35 -6.08 13.47
C GLU A 13 5.04 -7.59 13.44
N VAL A 14 3.95 -7.99 12.78
CA VAL A 14 3.56 -9.40 12.68
C VAL A 14 4.60 -10.20 11.89
N GLU A 15 5.12 -9.67 10.79
CA GLU A 15 6.18 -10.33 10.03
C GLU A 15 7.46 -10.46 10.86
N ALA A 16 7.87 -9.42 11.59
CA ALA A 16 9.04 -9.48 12.46
C ALA A 16 8.90 -10.56 13.57
N ASN A 17 7.69 -10.74 14.09
CA ASN A 17 7.39 -11.71 15.13
C ASN A 17 7.24 -13.15 14.61
N LYS A 18 6.60 -13.32 13.44
CA LYS A 18 6.29 -14.65 12.88
C LYS A 18 7.36 -15.19 11.95
N GLN A 19 8.11 -14.32 11.28
CA GLN A 19 9.16 -14.67 10.31
C GLN A 19 8.65 -15.65 9.25
N GLY A 20 7.43 -15.42 8.77
CA GLY A 20 6.75 -16.31 7.82
C GLY A 20 7.17 -16.08 6.37
N GLY A 21 7.86 -14.97 6.09
CA GLY A 21 8.23 -14.55 4.74
C GLY A 21 7.01 -14.17 3.90
N ALA A 22 5.91 -13.74 4.53
CA ALA A 22 4.68 -13.43 3.82
C ALA A 22 4.76 -12.08 3.10
N ILE A 23 5.58 -11.17 3.62
CA ILE A 23 5.90 -9.88 3.02
C ILE A 23 7.42 -9.66 3.04
N ASP A 24 7.92 -9.02 1.99
CA ASP A 24 9.34 -8.70 1.82
C ASP A 24 9.52 -7.28 1.25
N ALA A 25 10.78 -6.92 0.96
CA ALA A 25 11.11 -5.61 0.39
C ALA A 25 10.63 -5.40 -1.06
N ASN A 26 10.31 -6.48 -1.78
CA ASN A 26 9.85 -6.45 -3.16
C ASN A 26 8.32 -6.45 -3.27
N THR A 27 7.63 -6.73 -2.16
CA THR A 27 6.17 -6.75 -2.07
C THR A 27 5.62 -5.38 -2.42
N THR A 28 4.71 -5.35 -3.40
CA THR A 28 4.05 -4.13 -3.84
C THR A 28 2.77 -3.91 -3.03
N TYR A 29 2.61 -2.71 -2.50
CA TYR A 29 1.43 -2.30 -1.74
C TYR A 29 0.67 -1.25 -2.52
N VAL A 30 -0.66 -1.25 -2.39
CA VAL A 30 -1.52 -0.19 -2.92
C VAL A 30 -2.41 0.34 -1.81
N GLY A 31 -2.17 1.58 -1.42
CA GLY A 31 -3.00 2.34 -0.50
C GLY A 31 -4.10 3.07 -1.27
N VAL A 32 -5.34 2.89 -0.82
CA VAL A 32 -6.52 3.48 -1.47
C VAL A 32 -7.35 4.23 -0.43
N ALA A 33 -7.62 5.50 -0.66
CA ALA A 33 -8.41 6.35 0.21
C ALA A 33 -9.60 6.96 -0.53
N ARG A 34 -10.77 6.94 0.12
CA ARG A 34 -12.00 7.63 -0.30
C ARG A 34 -12.40 7.35 -1.76
N VAL A 35 -12.39 6.08 -2.15
CA VAL A 35 -12.78 5.62 -3.50
C VAL A 35 -14.14 6.17 -3.90
N GLY A 36 -14.23 6.74 -5.11
CA GLY A 36 -15.46 7.34 -5.65
C GLY A 36 -15.76 8.75 -5.14
N SER A 37 -14.90 9.33 -4.29
CA SER A 37 -15.02 10.73 -3.87
C SER A 37 -14.14 11.67 -4.70
N ALA A 38 -14.42 12.97 -4.65
CA ALA A 38 -13.60 14.00 -5.29
C ALA A 38 -12.18 14.11 -4.71
N THR A 39 -11.94 13.54 -3.51
CA THR A 39 -10.63 13.54 -2.85
C THR A 39 -10.02 12.13 -2.85
N GLN A 40 -10.46 11.24 -3.76
CA GLN A 40 -9.89 9.91 -3.91
C GLN A 40 -8.37 9.99 -4.10
N GLN A 41 -7.66 9.11 -3.40
CA GLN A 41 -6.22 8.99 -3.51
C GLN A 41 -5.84 7.52 -3.64
N VAL A 42 -5.02 7.21 -4.63
CA VAL A 42 -4.50 5.86 -4.89
C VAL A 42 -3.00 5.98 -5.05
N VAL A 43 -2.24 5.24 -4.25
CA VAL A 43 -0.78 5.24 -4.30
C VAL A 43 -0.28 3.80 -4.20
N ALA A 44 0.55 3.41 -5.17
CA ALA A 44 1.24 2.14 -5.20
C ALA A 44 2.73 2.32 -4.89
N GLY A 45 3.35 1.34 -4.25
CA GLY A 45 4.76 1.43 -3.87
C GLY A 45 5.20 0.36 -2.89
N SER A 46 6.43 0.50 -2.42
CA SER A 46 6.95 -0.30 -1.31
C SER A 46 6.31 0.09 0.02
N LEU A 47 6.51 -0.74 1.03
CA LEU A 47 6.02 -0.49 2.39
C LEU A 47 6.50 0.88 2.92
N GLU A 48 7.79 1.19 2.73
CA GLU A 48 8.39 2.43 3.22
C GLU A 48 7.91 3.65 2.44
N GLU A 49 7.69 3.52 1.12
CA GLU A 49 7.10 4.58 0.29
C GLU A 49 5.69 4.93 0.77
N LEU A 50 4.85 3.92 1.08
CA LEU A 50 3.49 4.15 1.55
C LEU A 50 3.42 4.70 2.98
N LEU A 51 4.35 4.33 3.86
CA LEU A 51 4.44 4.90 5.22
C LEU A 51 4.76 6.41 5.19
N ALA A 52 5.39 6.91 4.14
CA ALA A 52 5.68 8.33 3.95
C ALA A 52 4.52 9.13 3.32
N VAL A 53 3.42 8.48 2.94
CA VAL A 53 2.28 9.11 2.27
C VAL A 53 1.19 9.47 3.28
N ASP A 54 0.77 10.73 3.26
CA ASP A 54 -0.46 11.14 3.93
C ASP A 54 -1.66 10.81 3.04
N PHE A 55 -2.47 9.86 3.50
CA PHE A 55 -3.71 9.45 2.84
C PHE A 55 -4.91 10.30 3.26
N GLY A 56 -4.79 11.16 4.28
CA GLY A 56 -5.85 12.04 4.76
C GLY A 56 -6.97 11.34 5.54
N GLU A 57 -8.20 11.81 5.38
CA GLU A 57 -9.38 11.33 6.09
C GLU A 57 -9.91 9.97 5.57
N PRO A 58 -10.54 9.14 6.42
CA PRO A 58 -11.11 7.85 6.02
C PRO A 58 -12.21 7.97 4.94
N LEU A 59 -12.58 6.91 4.24
CA LEU A 59 -12.21 5.49 4.43
C LEU A 59 -10.93 5.09 3.72
N HIS A 60 -10.20 4.16 4.34
CA HIS A 60 -8.92 3.63 3.86
C HIS A 60 -9.01 2.12 3.59
N SER A 61 -8.34 1.67 2.53
CA SER A 61 -8.09 0.26 2.21
C SER A 61 -6.63 0.08 1.82
N LEU A 62 -6.06 -1.05 2.23
CA LEU A 62 -4.71 -1.48 1.85
C LEU A 62 -4.80 -2.78 1.06
N ILE A 63 -4.10 -2.84 -0.07
CA ILE A 63 -3.96 -4.03 -0.90
C ILE A 63 -2.49 -4.45 -0.83
N VAL A 64 -2.25 -5.72 -0.53
CA VAL A 64 -0.94 -6.36 -0.64
C VAL A 64 -0.98 -7.20 -1.91
N ALA A 65 -0.25 -6.78 -2.94
CA ALA A 65 -0.25 -7.47 -4.22
C ALA A 65 0.70 -8.68 -4.16
N GLY A 66 0.23 -9.81 -4.69
CA GLY A 66 1.08 -10.97 -4.98
C GLY A 66 1.74 -10.82 -6.34
N ASP A 67 1.75 -11.90 -7.13
CA ASP A 67 2.20 -11.85 -8.51
C ASP A 67 1.26 -10.98 -9.36
N ILE A 68 1.81 -9.91 -9.93
CA ILE A 68 1.07 -8.96 -10.77
C ILE A 68 1.28 -9.35 -12.23
N HIS A 69 0.21 -9.53 -12.99
CA HIS A 69 0.32 -9.79 -14.43
C HIS A 69 0.80 -8.52 -15.16
N GLU A 70 1.53 -8.65 -16.27
CA GLU A 70 2.08 -7.50 -17.03
C GLU A 70 1.02 -6.43 -17.35
N CYS A 71 -0.18 -6.86 -17.75
CA CYS A 71 -1.31 -5.97 -18.01
C CYS A 71 -1.79 -5.18 -16.77
N GLU A 72 -1.68 -5.76 -15.57
CA GLU A 72 -2.01 -5.07 -14.31
C GLU A 72 -0.88 -4.14 -13.91
N GLU A 73 0.38 -4.53 -14.17
CA GLU A 73 1.57 -3.75 -13.85
C GLU A 73 1.55 -2.38 -14.53
N ASP A 74 1.12 -2.32 -15.79
CA ASP A 74 0.91 -1.06 -16.52
C ASP A 74 -0.05 -0.12 -15.79
N HIS A 75 -1.09 -0.65 -15.16
CA HIS A 75 -2.04 0.13 -14.38
C HIS A 75 -1.48 0.54 -13.02
N VAL A 76 -0.76 -0.36 -12.33
CA VAL A 76 -0.11 -0.07 -11.04
C VAL A 76 0.93 1.04 -11.19
N LYS A 77 1.68 1.05 -12.29
CA LYS A 77 2.67 2.08 -12.62
C LYS A 77 2.07 3.49 -12.67
N LEU A 78 0.81 3.65 -13.07
CA LEU A 78 0.12 4.95 -13.10
C LEU A 78 -0.03 5.57 -11.71
N PHE A 79 -0.05 4.75 -10.67
CA PHE A 79 -0.25 5.17 -9.28
C PHE A 79 1.03 5.06 -8.44
N ARG A 80 2.17 4.74 -9.06
CA ARG A 80 3.42 4.52 -8.33
C ARG A 80 3.91 5.82 -7.69
N SER A 81 4.29 5.75 -6.42
CA SER A 81 4.88 6.89 -5.71
C SER A 81 6.12 7.38 -6.45
N THR A 82 6.24 8.69 -6.65
CA THR A 82 7.37 9.33 -7.32
C THR A 82 8.46 9.81 -6.35
N LYS A 83 8.27 9.60 -5.04
CA LYS A 83 9.27 9.97 -4.04
C LYS A 83 10.25 8.82 -3.82
N ALA A 84 11.49 9.06 -4.25
CA ALA A 84 12.70 8.36 -3.80
C ALA A 84 13.23 8.98 -2.50
#